data_AF-A0A952HD91-F1
#
_entry.id   AF-A0A952HD91-F1
#
_cell.length_a   1.000
_cell.length_b   1.000
_cell.length_c   1.000
_cell.angle_alpha   90.00
_cell.angle_beta   90.00
_cell.angle_gamma   90.00
#
_symmetry.space_group_name_H-M   'P 1'
#
loop_
_entity.id
_entity.type
_entity.pdbx_description
1 polymer ?
#
loop_
_entity_poly.entity_id
_entity_poly.type
_entity_poly.pdbx_seq_one_letter_code
_entity_poly.pdbx_strand_id
1 'polypeptide(L)'
;MRLKVLTCLVAVAALYAPQAMAGSKIRVETRTYDVTGASGIELIQNINRKGPKRGFMAHAIALTAYSASWDLVMLRRNGSCRVRQANGTMDLVFTFPRVVSPMSPALKRRWSRFMAGTHAHEATHGRLARDMMRAAERSAVGLETTDDPSCSKARREAGRRIEAVSAQYEAKQKAFDVTEHRGGGHVEHLVLALIKP
;
A
#
# COMPACT_ATOMS: atom_id res chain seq x y z
N MET A 1 -47.56 16.69 59.52
CA MET A 1 -47.24 17.26 58.19
C MET A 1 -46.01 16.54 57.65
N ARG A 2 -46.08 15.97 56.45
CA ARG A 2 -45.07 15.06 55.89
C ARG A 2 -43.87 15.83 55.32
N LEU A 3 -42.66 15.59 55.82
CA LEU A 3 -41.42 16.13 55.28
C LEU A 3 -41.00 15.30 54.05
N LYS A 4 -40.99 15.91 52.86
CA LYS A 4 -40.48 15.26 51.64
C LYS A 4 -38.97 15.48 51.55
N VAL A 5 -38.20 14.41 51.75
CA VAL A 5 -36.76 14.39 51.48
C VAL A 5 -36.57 14.29 49.97
N LEU A 6 -35.94 15.32 49.37
CA LEU A 6 -35.53 15.30 47.97
C LEU A 6 -34.11 14.73 47.89
N THR A 7 -33.99 13.46 47.52
CA THR A 7 -32.69 12.82 47.29
C THR A 7 -32.25 13.12 45.85
N CYS A 8 -31.31 14.05 45.67
CA CYS A 8 -30.65 14.29 44.39
C CYS A 8 -29.66 13.16 44.08
N LEU A 9 -30.05 12.21 43.24
CA LEU A 9 -29.13 11.26 42.60
C LEU A 9 -28.36 11.99 41.48
N VAL A 10 -27.11 12.37 41.76
CA VAL A 10 -26.17 12.81 40.73
C VAL A 10 -25.63 11.56 40.03
N ALA A 11 -26.19 11.24 38.86
CA ALA A 11 -25.66 10.18 38.00
C ALA A 11 -24.39 10.70 37.30
N VAL A 12 -23.22 10.25 37.75
CA VAL A 12 -21.94 10.50 37.06
C VAL A 12 -21.89 9.59 35.83
N ALA A 13 -22.36 10.10 34.69
CA ALA A 13 -22.16 9.45 33.41
C ALA A 13 -20.69 9.63 33.00
N ALA A 14 -19.87 8.61 33.23
CA ALA A 14 -18.52 8.53 32.69
C ALA A 14 -18.59 8.43 31.16
N LEU A 15 -18.46 9.55 30.47
CA LEU A 15 -18.28 9.62 29.03
C LEU A 15 -16.93 9.00 28.68
N TYR A 16 -16.93 7.70 28.37
CA TYR A 16 -15.83 7.06 27.66
C TYR A 16 -15.81 7.60 26.23
N ALA A 17 -15.16 8.75 26.04
CA ALA A 17 -14.82 9.19 24.69
C ALA A 17 -13.86 8.14 24.11
N PRO A 18 -14.19 7.47 22.99
CA PRO A 18 -13.23 6.61 22.33
C PRO A 18 -12.04 7.47 21.94
N GLN A 19 -10.87 7.18 22.52
CA GLN A 19 -9.63 7.75 22.04
C GLN A 19 -9.46 7.24 20.62
N ALA A 20 -9.70 8.10 19.63
CA ALA A 20 -9.34 7.83 18.26
C ALA A 20 -7.82 7.69 18.21
N MET A 21 -7.33 6.45 18.32
CA MET A 21 -5.96 6.11 17.99
C MET A 21 -5.84 6.42 16.50
N ALA A 22 -5.16 7.52 16.17
CA ALA A 22 -4.84 7.86 14.80
C ALA A 22 -3.96 6.75 14.23
N GLY A 23 -4.57 5.75 13.58
CA GLY A 23 -3.86 4.63 12.96
C GLY A 23 -3.19 5.04 11.66
N SER A 24 -2.40 4.13 11.09
CA SER A 24 -1.74 4.35 9.81
C SER A 24 -2.73 4.74 8.70
N LYS A 25 -2.37 5.75 7.90
CA LYS A 25 -3.16 6.29 6.79
C LYS A 25 -2.58 5.84 5.45
N ILE A 26 -3.43 5.41 4.52
CA ILE A 26 -3.04 5.10 3.15
C ILE A 26 -3.82 6.00 2.19
N ARG A 27 -3.12 6.79 1.37
CA ARG A 27 -3.66 7.58 0.28
C ARG A 27 -3.49 6.79 -1.02
N VAL A 28 -4.57 6.63 -1.77
CA VAL A 28 -4.56 5.86 -3.02
C VAL A 28 -4.85 6.79 -4.19
N GLU A 29 -4.00 6.71 -5.22
CA GLU A 29 -4.18 7.42 -6.48
C GLU A 29 -4.14 6.42 -7.65
N THR A 30 -4.96 6.65 -8.66
CA THR A 30 -4.87 5.92 -9.93
C THR A 30 -4.59 6.90 -11.06
N ARG A 31 -3.51 6.65 -11.79
CA ARG A 31 -3.06 7.41 -12.95
C ARG A 31 -3.18 6.57 -14.21
N THR A 32 -3.25 7.25 -15.35
CA THR A 32 -3.24 6.60 -16.66
C THR A 32 -2.24 7.24 -17.59
N TYR A 33 -1.71 6.46 -18.53
CA TYR A 33 -0.94 6.97 -19.67
C TYR A 33 -1.55 6.50 -20.99
N ASP A 34 -1.54 7.38 -21.98
CA ASP A 34 -2.29 7.16 -23.22
C ASP A 34 -1.50 6.35 -24.23
N VAL A 35 -2.15 5.29 -24.72
CA VAL A 35 -1.65 4.41 -25.78
C VAL A 35 -2.58 4.41 -26.99
N THR A 36 -1.99 4.22 -28.16
CA THR A 36 -2.70 4.17 -29.44
C THR A 36 -2.30 2.94 -30.22
N GLY A 37 -3.26 2.37 -30.95
CA GLY A 37 -3.05 1.21 -31.82
C GLY A 37 -4.36 0.64 -32.35
N ALA A 38 -4.31 0.04 -33.54
CA ALA A 38 -5.41 -0.66 -34.19
C ALA A 38 -5.36 -2.19 -33.98
N SER A 39 -4.29 -2.69 -33.37
CA SER A 39 -4.07 -4.11 -33.08
C SER A 39 -3.45 -4.33 -31.69
N GLY A 40 -3.53 -5.55 -31.16
CA GLY A 40 -2.91 -5.88 -29.86
C GLY A 40 -1.39 -5.69 -29.88
N ILE A 41 -0.75 -6.00 -31.01
CA ILE A 41 0.69 -5.80 -31.23
C ILE A 41 1.03 -4.31 -31.13
N GLU A 42 0.30 -3.45 -31.84
CA GLU A 42 0.53 -2.00 -31.80
C GLU A 42 0.34 -1.42 -30.40
N LEU A 43 -0.67 -1.90 -29.65
CA LEU A 43 -0.90 -1.49 -28.27
C LEU A 43 0.30 -1.85 -27.38
N ILE A 44 0.82 -3.09 -27.45
CA ILE A 44 2.00 -3.51 -26.70
C ILE A 44 3.24 -2.71 -27.11
N GLN A 45 3.44 -2.44 -28.40
CA GLN A 45 4.54 -1.61 -28.86
C GLN A 45 4.44 -0.17 -28.32
N ASN A 46 3.23 0.40 -28.25
CA ASN A 46 3.02 1.73 -27.68
C ASN A 46 3.31 1.74 -26.17
N ILE A 47 2.86 0.70 -25.45
CA ILE A 47 3.17 0.47 -24.05
C ILE A 47 4.68 0.39 -23.82
N ASN A 48 5.41 -0.37 -24.61
CA ASN A 48 6.86 -0.49 -24.49
C ASN A 48 7.62 0.83 -24.74
N ARG A 49 7.00 1.80 -25.41
CA ARG A 49 7.56 3.15 -25.63
C ARG A 49 7.15 4.16 -24.56
N LYS A 50 5.93 4.06 -24.02
CA LYS A 50 5.30 5.11 -23.19
C LYS A 50 5.04 4.72 -21.75
N GLY A 51 5.16 3.44 -21.41
CA GLY A 51 4.84 2.93 -20.09
C GLY A 51 5.69 3.57 -18.98
N PRO A 52 5.38 3.33 -17.71
CA PRO A 52 6.23 3.75 -16.61
C PRO A 52 7.63 3.16 -16.75
N LYS A 53 8.67 3.97 -16.52
CA LYS A 53 10.06 3.48 -16.55
C LYS A 53 10.31 2.50 -15.41
N ARG A 54 10.97 1.39 -15.73
CA ARG A 54 11.47 0.38 -14.79
C ARG A 54 12.97 0.19 -15.05
N GLY A 55 13.80 0.77 -14.20
CA GLY A 55 15.25 0.87 -14.45
C GLY A 55 15.58 1.83 -15.59
N PHE A 56 16.79 1.71 -16.17
CA PHE A 56 17.29 2.68 -17.15
C PHE A 56 16.66 2.54 -18.55
N MET A 57 16.29 1.32 -18.97
CA MET A 57 15.91 1.03 -20.37
C MET A 57 14.55 0.35 -20.58
N ALA A 58 13.89 -0.16 -19.53
CA ALA A 58 12.65 -0.91 -19.69
C ALA A 58 11.41 -0.09 -19.30
N HIS A 59 10.30 -0.33 -19.99
CA HIS A 59 8.99 0.21 -19.66
C HIS A 59 8.09 -0.91 -19.16
N ALA A 60 7.35 -0.67 -18.08
CA ALA A 60 6.36 -1.60 -17.55
C ALA A 60 4.99 -1.39 -18.23
N ILE A 61 4.16 -2.44 -18.26
CA ILE A 61 2.77 -2.34 -18.72
C ILE A 61 1.96 -1.48 -17.75
N ALA A 62 2.06 -1.78 -16.47
CA ALA A 62 1.47 -1.02 -15.38
C ALA A 62 2.49 -0.91 -14.25
N LEU A 63 2.21 -0.06 -13.26
CA LEU A 63 3.07 0.11 -12.11
C LEU A 63 2.25 0.42 -10.86
N THR A 64 2.50 -0.34 -9.80
CA THR A 64 2.17 0.03 -8.43
C THR A 64 3.41 0.59 -7.76
N ALA A 65 3.36 1.85 -7.34
CA ALA A 65 4.44 2.50 -6.62
C ALA A 65 3.93 3.00 -5.26
N TYR A 66 4.81 3.03 -4.25
CA TYR A 66 4.48 3.65 -2.98
C TYR A 66 5.65 4.36 -2.32
N SER A 67 5.32 5.27 -1.42
CA SER A 67 6.22 5.83 -0.40
C SER A 67 5.58 5.68 0.96
N ALA A 68 6.39 5.54 2.01
CA ALA A 68 5.91 5.43 3.38
C ALA A 68 6.74 6.33 4.31
N SER A 69 6.07 6.99 5.24
CA SER A 69 6.68 7.75 6.33
C SER A 69 6.07 7.35 7.67
N TRP A 70 6.84 7.51 8.75
CA TRP A 70 6.47 7.05 10.08
C TRP A 70 6.64 8.16 11.11
N ASP A 71 5.61 8.38 11.92
CA ASP A 71 5.66 9.22 13.12
C ASP A 71 5.56 8.34 14.36
N LEU A 72 6.56 8.41 15.23
CA LEU A 72 6.64 7.57 16.43
C LEU A 72 6.31 8.39 17.69
N VAL A 73 5.21 8.03 18.33
CA VAL A 73 4.78 8.68 19.57
C VAL A 73 5.39 7.95 20.75
N MET A 74 6.29 8.62 21.47
CA MET A 74 7.01 8.04 22.61
C MET A 74 6.34 8.39 23.95
N LEU A 75 6.33 7.44 24.87
CA LEU A 75 5.95 7.62 26.27
C LEU A 75 7.19 7.44 27.15
N ARG A 76 7.57 8.49 27.88
CA ARG A 76 8.68 8.47 28.85
C ARG A 76 8.17 8.15 30.24
N ARG A 77 8.84 7.25 30.96
CA ARG A 77 8.53 6.98 32.38
C ARG A 77 9.78 6.50 33.12
N ASN A 78 10.19 7.19 34.18
CA ASN A 78 11.28 6.75 35.08
C ASN A 78 12.57 6.33 34.36
N GLY A 79 13.00 7.08 33.33
CA GLY A 79 14.19 6.75 32.54
C GLY A 79 13.98 5.66 31.47
N SER A 80 12.80 5.04 31.39
CA SER A 80 12.40 4.17 30.28
C SER A 80 11.63 4.94 29.20
N CYS A 81 11.64 4.40 27.98
CA CYS A 81 10.86 4.89 26.86
C CYS A 81 10.09 3.76 26.19
N ARG A 82 8.80 3.99 25.96
CA ARG A 82 7.92 3.08 25.25
C ARG A 82 7.37 3.72 23.98
N VAL A 83 7.34 2.99 22.88
CA VAL A 83 6.62 3.39 21.66
C VAL A 83 5.13 3.23 21.91
N ARG A 84 4.43 4.34 22.15
CA ARG A 84 2.97 4.34 22.36
C ARG A 84 2.21 4.12 21.05
N GLN A 85 2.66 4.77 19.97
CA GLN A 85 2.08 4.65 18.64
C GLN A 85 3.17 4.71 17.57
N ALA A 86 2.92 4.07 16.43
CA ALA A 86 3.74 4.15 15.23
C ALA A 86 2.82 4.48 14.04
N ASN A 87 2.60 5.76 13.79
CA ASN A 87 1.62 6.24 12.85
C ASN A 87 2.26 6.32 11.46
N GLY A 88 1.91 5.37 10.58
CA GLY A 88 2.40 5.36 9.21
C GLY A 88 1.55 6.21 8.28
N THR A 89 2.15 6.90 7.30
CA THR A 89 1.45 7.46 6.15
C THR A 89 2.04 6.87 4.88
N MET A 90 1.19 6.30 4.02
CA MET A 90 1.59 5.75 2.72
C MET A 90 0.87 6.45 1.58
N ASP A 91 1.62 6.84 0.55
CA ASP A 91 1.08 7.14 -0.78
C ASP A 91 1.20 5.90 -1.65
N LEU A 92 0.09 5.41 -2.19
CA LEU A 92 0.03 4.24 -3.07
C LEU A 92 -0.55 4.66 -4.42
N VAL A 93 0.25 4.58 -5.47
CA VAL A 93 -0.10 5.05 -6.82
C VAL A 93 -0.13 3.87 -7.77
N PHE A 94 -1.25 3.67 -8.44
CA PHE A 94 -1.39 2.73 -9.55
C PHE A 94 -1.31 3.49 -10.87
N THR A 95 -0.57 2.97 -11.85
CA THR A 95 -0.47 3.56 -13.20
C THR A 95 -0.84 2.53 -14.26
N PHE A 96 -1.85 2.81 -15.07
CA PHE A 96 -2.37 1.89 -16.09
C PHE A 96 -2.37 2.49 -17.51
N PRO A 97 -2.25 1.67 -18.57
CA PRO A 97 -2.44 2.15 -19.93
C PRO A 97 -3.91 2.44 -20.20
N ARG A 98 -4.17 3.49 -20.97
CA ARG A 98 -5.50 3.87 -21.47
C ARG A 98 -5.47 3.99 -22.99
N VAL A 99 -6.30 3.20 -23.67
CA VAL A 99 -6.40 3.28 -25.14
C VAL A 99 -7.23 4.50 -25.52
N VAL A 100 -6.65 5.37 -26.35
CA VAL A 100 -7.32 6.60 -26.85
C VAL A 100 -7.61 6.56 -28.35
N SER A 101 -7.25 5.46 -29.04
CA SER A 101 -7.65 5.20 -30.43
C SER A 101 -8.93 4.36 -30.52
N PRO A 102 -9.69 4.44 -31.62
CA PRO A 102 -10.78 3.50 -31.90
C PRO A 102 -10.30 2.05 -31.86
N MET A 103 -11.15 1.16 -31.35
CA MET A 103 -10.90 -0.29 -31.33
C MET A 103 -12.03 -1.05 -32.01
N SER A 104 -11.70 -2.06 -32.80
CA SER A 104 -12.70 -3.02 -33.29
C SER A 104 -13.35 -3.76 -32.11
N PRO A 105 -14.58 -4.27 -32.25
CA PRO A 105 -15.25 -5.02 -31.18
C PRO A 105 -14.42 -6.22 -30.67
N ALA A 106 -13.71 -6.90 -31.57
CA ALA A 106 -12.81 -8.00 -31.22
C ALA A 106 -11.62 -7.53 -30.37
N LEU A 107 -10.95 -6.44 -30.77
CA LEU A 107 -9.83 -5.88 -30.02
C LEU A 107 -10.28 -5.38 -28.65
N LYS A 108 -11.44 -4.71 -28.56
CA LYS A 108 -12.00 -4.21 -27.29
C LYS A 108 -12.21 -5.35 -26.27
N ARG A 109 -12.68 -6.52 -26.72
CA ARG A 109 -12.84 -7.71 -25.86
C ARG A 109 -11.50 -8.25 -25.36
N ARG A 110 -10.49 -8.37 -26.24
CA ARG A 110 -9.15 -8.81 -25.86
C ARG A 110 -8.49 -7.82 -24.88
N TRP A 111 -8.60 -6.51 -25.17
CA TRP A 111 -8.10 -5.43 -24.31
C TRP A 111 -8.73 -5.47 -22.91
N SER A 112 -10.05 -5.65 -22.82
CA SER A 112 -10.74 -5.72 -21.52
C SER A 112 -10.24 -6.88 -20.65
N ARG A 113 -10.00 -8.06 -21.25
CA ARG A 113 -9.44 -9.21 -20.53
C ARG A 113 -7.99 -8.97 -20.09
N PHE A 114 -7.18 -8.42 -20.99
CA PHE A 114 -5.81 -8.02 -20.69
C PHE A 114 -5.76 -7.06 -19.50
N MET A 115 -6.57 -6.00 -19.53
CA MET A 115 -6.63 -5.00 -18.46
C MET A 115 -7.15 -5.58 -17.15
N ALA A 116 -8.13 -6.50 -17.17
CA ALA A 116 -8.57 -7.17 -15.96
C ALA A 116 -7.43 -7.94 -15.27
N GLY A 117 -6.62 -8.67 -16.05
CA GLY A 117 -5.44 -9.36 -15.56
C GLY A 117 -4.38 -8.39 -15.01
N THR A 118 -4.09 -7.32 -15.76
CA THR A 118 -3.15 -6.27 -15.32
C THR A 118 -3.61 -5.61 -14.02
N HIS A 119 -4.90 -5.28 -13.88
CA HIS A 119 -5.46 -4.75 -12.64
C HIS A 119 -5.32 -5.74 -11.48
N ALA A 120 -5.57 -7.04 -11.71
CA ALA A 120 -5.43 -8.06 -10.68
C ALA A 120 -3.97 -8.24 -10.21
N HIS A 121 -3.02 -8.16 -11.14
CA HIS A 121 -1.59 -8.18 -10.84
C HIS A 121 -1.19 -7.01 -9.95
N GLU A 122 -1.50 -5.78 -10.37
CA GLU A 122 -1.18 -4.58 -9.61
C GLU A 122 -1.90 -4.52 -8.24
N ALA A 123 -3.16 -5.00 -8.18
CA ALA A 123 -3.89 -5.09 -6.92
C ALA A 123 -3.19 -5.99 -5.89
N THR A 124 -2.42 -6.99 -6.32
CA THR A 124 -1.63 -7.84 -5.42
C THR A 124 -0.45 -7.07 -4.80
N HIS A 125 0.28 -6.28 -5.60
CA HIS A 125 1.30 -5.36 -5.07
C HIS A 125 0.68 -4.36 -4.09
N GLY A 126 -0.46 -3.78 -4.45
CA GLY A 126 -1.21 -2.88 -3.58
C GLY A 126 -1.61 -3.52 -2.25
N ARG A 127 -1.99 -4.81 -2.24
CA ARG A 127 -2.29 -5.55 -1.01
C ARG A 127 -1.02 -5.77 -0.18
N LEU A 128 0.07 -6.21 -0.80
CA LEU A 128 1.35 -6.43 -0.11
C LEU A 128 1.87 -5.14 0.56
N ALA A 129 1.78 -3.99 -0.12
CA ALA A 129 2.16 -2.70 0.46
C ALA A 129 1.32 -2.32 1.70
N ARG A 130 0.00 -2.58 1.67
CA ARG A 130 -0.86 -2.34 2.84
C ARG A 130 -0.54 -3.30 3.99
N ASP A 131 -0.25 -4.55 3.67
CA ASP A 131 0.11 -5.57 4.65
C ASP A 131 1.43 -5.24 5.33
N MET A 132 2.40 -4.73 4.56
CA MET A 132 3.66 -4.19 5.05
C MET A 132 3.43 -3.09 6.09
N MET A 133 2.62 -2.07 5.77
CA MET A 133 2.31 -0.98 6.72
C MET A 133 1.76 -1.53 8.03
N ARG A 134 0.78 -2.45 7.96
CA ARG A 134 0.19 -3.03 9.19
C ARG A 134 1.20 -3.86 9.98
N ALA A 135 2.09 -4.59 9.32
CA ALA A 135 3.11 -5.38 9.98
C ALA A 135 4.20 -4.50 10.62
N ALA A 136 4.62 -3.43 9.93
CA ALA A 136 5.63 -2.50 10.41
C ALA A 136 5.15 -1.75 11.65
N GLU A 137 3.91 -1.25 11.64
CA GLU A 137 3.28 -0.61 12.81
C GLU A 137 3.30 -1.56 14.03
N ARG A 138 2.82 -2.80 13.85
CA ARG A 138 2.81 -3.81 14.93
C ARG A 138 4.20 -4.17 15.44
N SER A 139 5.23 -4.08 14.60
CA SER A 139 6.60 -4.41 15.01
C SER A 139 7.19 -3.39 16.00
N ALA A 140 6.74 -2.13 15.89
CA ALA A 140 7.26 -1.01 16.67
C ALA A 140 6.40 -0.69 17.90
N VAL A 141 5.07 -0.75 17.79
CA VAL A 141 4.16 -0.40 18.91
C VAL A 141 4.42 -1.28 20.11
N GLY A 142 4.52 -0.66 21.29
CA GLY A 142 4.72 -1.34 22.56
C GLY A 142 6.17 -1.66 22.90
N LEU A 143 7.12 -1.48 21.96
CA LEU A 143 8.56 -1.55 22.24
C LEU A 143 8.91 -0.66 23.42
N GLU A 144 9.61 -1.20 24.41
CA GLU A 144 10.11 -0.47 25.57
C GLU A 144 11.63 -0.65 25.72
N THR A 145 12.32 0.42 26.09
CA THR A 145 13.75 0.46 26.41
C THR A 145 13.96 1.06 27.80
N THR A 146 14.89 0.51 28.56
CA THR A 146 15.35 1.09 29.82
C THR A 146 16.58 1.97 29.59
N ASP A 147 16.90 2.81 30.58
CA ASP A 147 18.08 3.69 30.55
C ASP A 147 18.15 4.53 29.28
N ASP A 148 17.01 5.10 28.89
CA ASP A 148 16.79 5.82 27.64
C ASP A 148 16.08 7.16 27.88
N PRO A 149 16.62 8.08 28.70
CA PRO A 149 15.94 9.33 29.04
C PRO A 149 15.58 10.20 27.81
N SER A 150 16.32 10.07 26.71
CA SER A 150 16.06 10.78 25.45
C SER A 150 15.11 10.04 24.49
N CYS A 151 14.74 8.79 24.77
CA CYS A 151 14.08 7.85 23.85
C CYS A 151 14.87 7.56 22.56
N SER A 152 16.19 7.76 22.57
CA SER A 152 17.02 7.54 21.39
C SER A 152 17.17 6.06 21.06
N LYS A 153 17.27 5.18 22.08
CA LYS A 153 17.37 3.74 21.89
C LYS A 153 16.06 3.20 21.33
N ALA A 154 14.92 3.58 21.92
CA ALA A 154 13.60 3.20 21.45
C ALA A 154 13.35 3.62 20.00
N ARG A 155 13.71 4.86 19.62
CA ARG A 155 13.55 5.34 18.23
C ARG A 155 14.37 4.52 17.24
N ARG A 156 15.66 4.28 17.53
CA ARG A 156 16.54 3.49 16.65
C ARG A 156 16.03 2.06 16.48
N GLU A 157 15.64 1.42 17.57
CA GLU A 157 15.14 0.04 17.51
C GLU A 157 13.78 -0.04 16.79
N ALA A 158 12.86 0.90 17.02
CA ALA A 158 11.61 0.97 16.27
C ALA A 158 11.85 1.15 14.76
N GLY A 159 12.75 2.07 14.38
CA GLY A 159 13.15 2.28 12.99
C GLY A 159 13.72 1.00 12.36
N ARG A 160 14.65 0.34 13.04
CA ARG A 160 15.24 -0.93 12.59
C ARG A 160 14.19 -2.02 12.35
N ARG A 161 13.19 -2.13 13.24
CA ARG A 161 12.09 -3.12 13.08
C ARG A 161 11.20 -2.81 11.89
N ILE A 162 10.83 -1.54 11.72
CA ILE A 162 10.05 -1.06 10.58
C ILE A 162 10.80 -1.35 9.27
N GLU A 163 12.09 -1.00 9.19
CA GLU A 163 12.93 -1.25 8.01
C GLU A 163 13.07 -2.74 7.70
N ALA A 164 13.26 -3.58 8.72
CA ALA A 164 13.33 -5.03 8.54
C ALA A 164 12.03 -5.59 7.97
N VAL A 165 10.87 -5.13 8.45
CA VAL A 165 9.57 -5.53 7.90
C VAL A 165 9.41 -5.04 6.46
N SER A 166 9.77 -3.79 6.18
CA SER A 166 9.72 -3.25 4.82
C SER A 166 10.55 -4.10 3.86
N ALA A 167 11.80 -4.44 4.20
CA ALA A 167 12.67 -5.29 3.38
C ALA A 167 12.07 -6.69 3.13
N GLN A 168 11.42 -7.28 4.14
CA GLN A 168 10.73 -8.57 3.96
C GLN A 168 9.58 -8.48 2.94
N TYR A 169 8.82 -7.38 2.96
CA TYR A 169 7.72 -7.20 2.00
C TYR A 169 8.20 -6.83 0.60
N GLU A 170 9.30 -6.09 0.47
CA GLU A 170 9.96 -5.89 -0.83
C GLU A 170 10.40 -7.22 -1.45
N ALA A 171 10.95 -8.12 -0.63
CA ALA A 171 11.29 -9.46 -1.10
C ALA A 171 10.05 -10.24 -1.58
N LYS A 172 8.91 -10.10 -0.89
CA LYS A 172 7.63 -10.72 -1.32
C LYS A 172 7.13 -10.14 -2.64
N GLN A 173 7.19 -8.83 -2.84
CA GLN A 173 6.80 -8.19 -4.10
C GLN A 173 7.67 -8.69 -5.25
N LYS A 174 8.99 -8.72 -5.06
CA LYS A 174 9.93 -9.24 -6.06
C LYS A 174 9.66 -10.72 -6.37
N ALA A 175 9.40 -11.54 -5.36
CA ALA A 175 9.10 -12.97 -5.55
C ALA A 175 7.79 -13.19 -6.34
N PHE A 176 6.78 -12.36 -6.08
CA PHE A 176 5.54 -12.36 -6.86
C PHE A 176 5.82 -11.99 -8.33
N ASP A 177 6.57 -10.91 -8.58
CA ASP A 177 6.95 -10.53 -9.94
C ASP A 177 7.71 -11.62 -10.69
N VAL A 178 8.69 -12.26 -10.05
CA VAL A 178 9.45 -13.38 -10.63
C VAL A 178 8.52 -14.52 -11.04
N THR A 179 7.52 -14.84 -10.22
CA THR A 179 6.57 -15.92 -10.49
C THR A 179 5.63 -15.56 -11.63
N GLU A 180 5.13 -14.32 -11.66
CA GLU A 180 4.16 -13.84 -12.64
C GLU A 180 4.78 -13.60 -14.03
N HIS A 181 6.06 -13.21 -14.07
CA HIS A 181 6.81 -12.86 -15.29
C HIS A 181 7.72 -13.99 -15.81
N ARG A 182 7.74 -15.17 -15.18
CA ARG A 182 8.48 -16.34 -15.71
C ARG A 182 7.97 -16.72 -17.12
N GLY A 183 8.78 -17.44 -17.89
CA GLY A 183 8.33 -18.00 -19.17
C GLY A 183 7.10 -18.89 -19.00
N GLY A 184 6.06 -18.66 -19.80
CA GLY A 184 4.73 -19.26 -19.66
C GLY A 184 3.95 -18.75 -18.45
N GLY A 185 4.38 -17.68 -17.80
CA GLY A 185 3.71 -17.06 -16.65
C GLY A 185 2.42 -16.34 -17.02
N HIS A 186 1.71 -15.84 -16.00
CA HIS A 186 0.44 -15.14 -16.19
C HIS A 186 0.59 -13.89 -17.05
N VAL A 187 1.64 -13.09 -16.85
CA VAL A 187 1.85 -11.85 -17.61
C VAL A 187 2.06 -12.15 -19.09
N GLU A 188 2.84 -13.19 -19.42
CA GLU A 188 3.04 -13.62 -20.80
C GLU A 188 1.71 -14.08 -21.43
N HIS A 189 0.91 -14.88 -20.71
CA HIS A 189 -0.41 -15.31 -21.19
C HIS A 189 -1.35 -14.13 -21.47
N LEU A 190 -1.35 -13.10 -20.62
CA LEU A 190 -2.14 -11.89 -20.84
C LEU A 190 -1.71 -11.17 -22.12
N VAL A 191 -0.40 -11.00 -22.32
CA VAL A 191 0.15 -10.37 -23.53
C VAL A 191 -0.19 -11.19 -24.77
N LEU A 192 0.02 -12.51 -24.73
CA LEU A 192 -0.30 -13.40 -25.85
C LEU A 192 -1.79 -13.36 -26.21
N ALA A 193 -2.67 -13.34 -25.21
CA ALA A 193 -4.13 -13.25 -25.40
C ALA A 193 -4.59 -11.88 -25.93
N LEU A 194 -3.76 -10.84 -25.83
CA LEU A 194 -4.01 -9.53 -26.44
C LEU A 194 -3.56 -9.50 -27.91
N ILE A 195 -2.36 -10.00 -28.19
CA ILE A 195 -1.72 -9.88 -29.51
C ILE A 195 -2.20 -10.92 -30.53
N LYS A 196 -2.60 -12.11 -30.08
CA LYS A 196 -3.11 -13.16 -30.96
C LYS A 196 -4.61 -12.92 -31.25
N PRO A 197 -5.04 -12.93 -32.53
CA PRO A 197 -6.44 -12.69 -32.92
C PRO A 197 -7.44 -13.62 -32.25
#